data_AF-A0A0P6XMZ4-F1
#
_entry.id   AF-A0A0P6XMZ4-F1
#
_cell.length_a   1.000
_cell.length_b   1.000
_cell.length_c   1.000
_cell.angle_alpha   90.00
_cell.angle_beta   90.00
_cell.angle_gamma   90.00
#
_symmetry.space_group_name_H-M   'P 1'
#
loop_
_entity.id
_entity.type
_entity.pdbx_description
1 polymer ?
#
loop_
_entity_poly.entity_id
_entity_poly.type
_entity_poly.pdbx_seq_one_letter_code
_entity_poly.pdbx_strand_id
1 'polypeptide(L)'
;MNISKRLVVSLFIILACVFVGLIFWPFIMDEILKPLSLVAWLLLRIFVLSIGQVFYWGALVLIFILFIFRLIPNGQVESEPVDNNTQNEMLKNIERWRYLYIPNESSTHTDRFREREYIRMLSQMVSTKLHVPVDYHLYESLRKGTIPVPEDIRAYLFDEEIEDKPSILKRFFRAIREFPDRLTGRRADRIRIDHNRMSNDVLCFFETSLEMNQDDENDQSNDD
;
A
#
# COMPACT_ATOMS: atom_id res chain seq x y z
N MET A 1 -55.23 -28.73 -50.06
CA MET A 1 -54.80 -27.83 -48.96
C MET A 1 -55.70 -26.60 -49.03
N ASN A 2 -56.68 -26.46 -48.12
CA ASN A 2 -57.67 -25.38 -48.19
C ASN A 2 -57.08 -24.12 -47.56
N ILE A 3 -56.52 -23.22 -48.38
CA ILE A 3 -56.01 -21.94 -47.91
C ILE A 3 -57.19 -21.12 -47.38
N SER A 4 -57.11 -20.72 -46.12
CA SER A 4 -58.18 -19.96 -45.47
C SER A 4 -58.29 -18.57 -46.11
N LYS A 5 -59.51 -18.15 -46.47
CA LYS A 5 -59.77 -16.83 -47.10
C LYS A 5 -59.18 -15.67 -46.29
N ARG A 6 -59.10 -15.82 -44.96
CA ARG A 6 -58.51 -14.83 -44.04
C ARG A 6 -57.00 -14.64 -44.26
N LEU A 7 -56.27 -15.71 -44.57
CA LEU A 7 -54.83 -15.65 -44.84
C LEU A 7 -54.56 -14.90 -46.15
N VAL A 8 -55.36 -15.18 -47.20
CA VAL A 8 -55.25 -14.46 -48.49
C VAL A 8 -55.50 -12.97 -48.31
N VAL A 9 -56.54 -12.58 -47.56
CA VAL A 9 -56.83 -11.16 -47.29
C VAL A 9 -55.72 -10.51 -46.48
N SER A 10 -55.20 -11.15 -45.44
CA SER A 10 -54.08 -10.63 -44.65
C SER A 10 -52.83 -10.45 -45.51
N LEU A 11 -52.52 -11.42 -46.37
CA LEU A 11 -51.37 -11.36 -47.26
C LEU A 11 -51.52 -10.20 -48.25
N PHE A 12 -52.72 -10.01 -48.80
CA PHE A 12 -53.00 -8.92 -49.73
C PHE A 12 -52.87 -7.54 -49.07
N ILE A 13 -53.33 -7.38 -47.83
CA ILE A 13 -53.17 -6.14 -47.07
C ILE A 13 -51.69 -5.84 -46.82
N ILE A 14 -50.91 -6.84 -46.40
CA ILE A 14 -49.47 -6.69 -46.19
C ILE A 14 -48.78 -6.29 -47.50
N LEU A 15 -49.11 -6.97 -48.61
CA LEU A 15 -48.55 -6.67 -49.92
C LEU A 15 -48.91 -5.25 -50.38
N ALA A 16 -50.16 -4.83 -50.18
CA ALA A 16 -50.61 -3.47 -50.49
C ALA A 16 -49.87 -2.43 -49.64
N CYS A 17 -49.69 -2.66 -48.34
CA CYS A 17 -48.91 -1.77 -47.48
C CYS A 17 -47.45 -1.68 -47.92
N VAL A 18 -46.82 -2.81 -48.27
CA VAL A 18 -45.44 -2.82 -48.79
C VAL A 18 -45.35 -2.06 -50.11
N PHE A 19 -46.32 -2.23 -51.01
CA PHE A 19 -46.36 -1.55 -52.30
C PHE A 19 -46.54 -0.03 -52.15
N VAL A 20 -47.44 0.40 -51.26
CA VAL A 20 -47.60 1.82 -50.90
C VAL A 20 -46.30 2.36 -50.30
N GLY A 21 -45.67 1.62 -49.39
CA GLY A 21 -44.37 1.99 -48.81
C GLY A 21 -43.26 2.15 -49.87
N LEU A 22 -43.25 1.30 -50.90
CA LEU A 22 -42.32 1.40 -52.03
C LEU A 22 -42.59 2.61 -52.93
N ILE A 23 -43.85 2.94 -53.20
CA ILE A 23 -44.21 4.13 -54.00
C ILE A 23 -43.81 5.41 -53.27
N PHE A 24 -44.05 5.47 -51.96
CA PHE A 24 -43.69 6.62 -51.13
C PHE A 24 -42.28 6.55 -50.55
N TRP A 25 -41.45 5.62 -51.01
CA TRP A 25 -40.06 5.48 -50.59
C TRP A 25 -39.23 6.78 -50.67
N PRO A 26 -39.28 7.59 -51.75
CA PRO A 26 -38.52 8.83 -51.79
C PRO A 26 -38.99 9.83 -50.71
N PHE A 27 -40.30 9.91 -50.45
CA PHE A 27 -40.84 10.75 -49.39
C PHE A 27 -40.38 10.29 -48.00
N ILE A 28 -40.42 8.98 -47.73
CA ILE A 28 -39.93 8.41 -46.45
C ILE A 28 -38.43 8.70 -46.29
N MET A 29 -37.64 8.58 -47.35
CA MET A 29 -36.22 8.87 -47.32
C MET A 29 -35.93 10.36 -47.05
N ASP A 30 -36.62 11.25 -47.75
CA ASP A 30 -36.31 12.68 -47.72
C ASP A 30 -36.89 13.39 -46.50
N GLU A 31 -38.13 13.08 -46.10
CA GLU A 31 -38.85 13.80 -45.04
C GLU A 31 -38.79 13.11 -43.68
N ILE A 32 -38.49 11.81 -43.63
CA ILE A 32 -38.42 11.07 -42.35
C ILE A 32 -36.98 10.64 -42.07
N LEU A 33 -36.34 9.91 -42.98
CA LEU A 33 -35.06 9.28 -42.69
C LEU A 33 -33.91 10.30 -42.59
N LYS A 34 -33.82 11.25 -43.53
CA LYS A 34 -32.80 12.30 -43.50
C LYS A 34 -32.82 13.16 -42.23
N PRO A 35 -33.95 13.75 -41.80
CA PRO A 35 -33.97 14.55 -40.57
C PRO A 35 -33.70 13.68 -39.33
N LEU A 36 -34.23 12.45 -39.28
CA LEU A 36 -33.92 11.52 -38.18
C LEU A 36 -32.42 11.20 -38.10
N SER A 37 -31.78 10.96 -39.25
CA SER A 37 -30.35 10.72 -39.35
C SER A 37 -29.54 11.94 -38.90
N LEU A 38 -29.95 13.15 -39.28
CA LEU A 38 -29.33 14.40 -38.83
C LEU A 38 -29.46 14.61 -37.33
N VAL A 39 -30.64 14.38 -36.75
CA VAL A 39 -30.88 14.46 -35.30
C VAL A 39 -30.03 13.42 -34.57
N ALA A 40 -30.01 12.18 -35.04
CA ALA A 40 -29.20 11.12 -34.46
C ALA A 40 -27.70 11.44 -34.54
N TRP A 41 -27.23 11.98 -35.67
CA TRP A 41 -25.84 12.40 -35.83
C TRP A 41 -25.48 13.58 -34.93
N LEU A 42 -26.36 14.58 -34.79
CA LEU A 42 -26.17 15.70 -33.87
C LEU A 42 -26.14 15.25 -32.42
N LEU A 43 -27.08 14.38 -32.01
CA LEU A 43 -27.08 13.78 -30.68
C LEU A 43 -25.81 12.99 -30.44
N LEU A 44 -25.38 12.15 -31.39
CA LEU A 44 -24.12 11.43 -31.27
C LEU A 44 -22.95 12.39 -31.16
N ARG A 45 -22.91 13.47 -31.95
CA ARG A 45 -21.84 14.46 -31.88
C ARG A 45 -21.83 15.19 -30.54
N ILE A 46 -22.99 15.58 -30.02
CA ILE A 46 -23.12 16.23 -28.72
C ILE A 46 -22.77 15.23 -27.62
N PHE A 47 -23.36 14.04 -27.57
CA PHE A 47 -23.06 13.10 -26.49
C PHE A 47 -21.61 12.59 -26.55
N VAL A 48 -21.09 12.20 -27.72
CA VAL A 48 -19.75 11.63 -27.83
C VAL A 48 -18.65 12.69 -27.75
N LEU A 49 -18.83 13.88 -28.36
CA LEU A 49 -17.80 14.95 -28.29
C LEU A 49 -18.03 15.94 -27.14
N SER A 50 -19.25 16.09 -26.61
CA SER A 50 -19.55 16.99 -25.47
C SER A 50 -19.59 16.27 -24.13
N ILE A 51 -19.59 14.93 -24.07
CA ILE A 51 -19.11 14.25 -22.87
C ILE A 51 -17.64 14.65 -22.75
N GLY A 52 -17.38 15.55 -21.81
CA GLY A 52 -16.04 16.10 -21.62
C GLY A 52 -15.05 14.95 -21.58
N GLN A 53 -13.97 15.04 -22.36
CA GLN A 53 -12.91 14.04 -22.42
C GLN A 53 -12.52 13.51 -21.02
N VAL A 54 -12.64 14.37 -20.00
CA VAL A 54 -12.51 14.06 -18.58
C VAL A 54 -13.29 12.82 -18.13
N PHE A 55 -14.55 12.64 -18.54
CA PHE A 55 -15.37 11.48 -18.14
C PHE A 55 -14.93 10.20 -18.86
N TYR A 56 -14.59 10.28 -20.14
CA TYR A 56 -14.06 9.14 -20.89
C TYR A 56 -12.71 8.69 -20.28
N TRP A 57 -11.80 9.62 -20.05
CA TRP A 57 -10.52 9.35 -19.38
C TRP A 57 -10.73 8.87 -17.94
N GLY A 58 -11.69 9.45 -17.21
CA GLY A 58 -12.04 9.03 -15.86
C GLY A 58 -12.52 7.58 -15.81
N ALA A 59 -13.43 7.18 -16.71
CA ALA A 59 -13.90 5.81 -16.81
C ALA A 59 -12.77 4.84 -17.21
N LEU A 60 -11.92 5.23 -18.16
CA LEU A 60 -10.80 4.40 -18.61
C LEU A 60 -9.76 4.20 -17.50
N VAL A 61 -9.40 5.27 -16.78
CA VAL A 61 -8.50 5.21 -15.62
C VAL A 61 -9.10 4.35 -14.51
N LEU A 62 -10.40 4.49 -14.22
CA LEU A 62 -11.09 3.69 -13.21
C LEU A 62 -11.04 2.19 -13.54
N ILE A 63 -11.34 1.82 -14.80
CA ILE A 63 -11.25 0.43 -15.27
C ILE A 63 -9.82 -0.09 -15.14
N PHE A 64 -8.82 0.71 -15.52
CA PHE A 64 -7.41 0.34 -15.43
C PHE A 64 -6.97 0.10 -13.98
N ILE A 65 -7.38 0.95 -13.04
CA ILE A 65 -7.12 0.78 -11.61
C ILE A 65 -7.76 -0.52 -11.10
N LEU A 66 -9.04 -0.76 -11.42
CA LEU A 66 -9.72 -2.01 -11.03
C LEU A 66 -9.02 -3.24 -11.61
N PHE A 67 -8.49 -3.14 -12.83
CA PHE A 67 -7.75 -4.21 -13.47
C PHE A 67 -6.42 -4.48 -12.76
N ILE A 68 -5.66 -3.44 -12.39
CA ILE A 68 -4.43 -3.58 -11.60
C ILE A 68 -4.72 -4.23 -10.26
N PHE A 69 -5.73 -3.75 -9.52
CA PHE A 69 -6.09 -4.32 -8.22
C PHE A 69 -6.52 -5.78 -8.34
N ARG A 70 -7.19 -6.17 -9.42
CA ARG A 70 -7.56 -7.55 -9.68
C ARG A 70 -6.37 -8.42 -10.12
N LEU A 71 -5.34 -7.83 -10.72
CA LEU A 71 -4.13 -8.53 -11.15
C LEU A 71 -3.10 -8.71 -10.03
N ILE A 72 -3.23 -7.99 -8.91
CA ILE A 72 -2.41 -8.28 -7.73
C ILE A 72 -2.91 -9.64 -7.22
N PRO A 73 -2.12 -10.73 -7.37
CA PRO A 73 -2.49 -11.97 -6.73
C PRO A 73 -2.56 -11.68 -5.24
N ASN A 74 -3.71 -11.93 -4.63
CA ASN A 74 -3.80 -12.07 -3.18
C ASN A 74 -2.90 -13.26 -2.86
N GLY A 75 -1.62 -12.98 -2.61
CA GLY A 75 -0.70 -13.92 -2.04
C GLY A 75 -1.33 -14.33 -0.72
N GLN A 76 -2.01 -15.48 -0.72
CA GLN A 76 -2.23 -16.20 0.50
C GLN A 76 -0.83 -16.47 1.02
N VAL A 77 -0.48 -15.76 2.09
CA VAL A 77 0.73 -15.99 2.84
C VAL A 77 0.55 -17.37 3.46
N GLU A 78 0.90 -18.41 2.69
CA GLU A 78 1.15 -19.74 3.23
C GLU A 78 2.19 -19.53 4.32
N SER A 79 1.76 -19.73 5.56
CA SER A 79 2.63 -19.68 6.72
C SER A 79 3.53 -20.90 6.62
N GLU A 80 4.69 -20.72 5.98
CA GLU A 80 5.75 -21.73 5.96
C GLU A 80 6.07 -22.13 7.41
N PRO A 81 6.32 -23.43 7.68
CA PRO A 81 6.81 -23.85 8.98
C PRO A 81 8.16 -23.15 9.22
N VAL A 82 8.25 -22.48 10.37
CA VAL A 82 9.45 -21.74 10.81
C VAL A 82 10.62 -22.72 10.88
N ASP A 83 11.46 -22.70 9.86
CA ASP A 83 12.68 -23.51 9.77
C ASP A 83 13.71 -22.96 10.76
N ASN A 84 14.36 -23.84 11.53
CA ASN A 84 15.37 -23.50 12.56
C ASN A 84 16.58 -22.76 11.96
N ASN A 85 16.73 -22.78 10.64
CA ASN A 85 17.73 -22.00 9.89
C ASN A 85 17.50 -20.47 10.01
N THR A 86 16.27 -20.01 10.24
CA THR A 86 15.93 -18.58 10.33
C THR A 86 16.61 -17.86 11.50
N GLN A 87 16.84 -18.54 12.63
CA GLN A 87 17.53 -17.95 13.79
C GLN A 87 19.03 -17.75 13.54
N ASN A 88 19.69 -18.70 12.86
CA ASN A 88 21.08 -18.56 12.45
C ASN A 88 21.27 -17.42 11.43
N GLU A 89 20.30 -17.21 10.55
CA GLU A 89 20.29 -16.04 9.66
C GLU A 89 20.10 -14.72 10.42
N MET A 90 19.30 -14.72 11.49
CA MET A 90 19.12 -13.55 12.35
C MET A 90 20.40 -13.17 13.09
N LEU A 91 21.13 -14.13 13.66
CA LEU A 91 22.44 -13.89 14.29
C LEU A 91 23.46 -13.33 13.29
N LYS A 92 23.55 -13.92 12.09
CA LYS A 92 24.42 -13.42 11.01
C LYS A 92 24.04 -12.01 10.57
N ASN A 93 22.75 -11.70 10.53
CA ASN A 93 22.29 -10.34 10.22
C ASN A 93 22.70 -9.36 11.32
N ILE A 94 22.56 -9.71 12.60
CA ILE A 94 22.98 -8.85 13.72
C ILE A 94 24.50 -8.58 13.66
N GLU A 95 25.31 -9.61 13.40
CA GLU A 95 26.77 -9.46 13.24
C GLU A 95 27.13 -8.57 12.05
N ARG A 96 26.45 -8.75 10.91
CA ARG A 96 26.60 -7.90 9.72
C ARG A 96 26.25 -6.44 10.02
N TRP A 97 25.19 -6.20 10.78
CA TRP A 97 24.79 -4.86 11.19
C TRP A 97 25.79 -4.24 12.14
N ARG A 98 26.34 -5.00 13.09
CA ARG A 98 27.41 -4.55 13.99
C ARG A 98 28.64 -4.08 13.19
N TYR A 99 29.02 -4.80 12.13
CA TYR A 99 30.11 -4.40 11.25
C TYR A 99 29.80 -3.12 10.46
N LEU A 100 28.58 -2.98 9.94
CA LEU A 100 28.13 -1.76 9.24
C LEU A 100 28.03 -0.55 10.19
N TYR A 101 27.83 -0.77 11.48
CA TYR A 101 27.65 0.27 12.49
C TYR A 101 28.95 0.78 13.10
N ILE A 102 30.09 0.13 12.86
CA ILE A 102 31.40 0.71 13.22
C ILE A 102 31.52 2.01 12.42
N PRO A 103 31.52 3.18 13.09
CA PRO A 103 31.32 4.45 12.43
C PRO A 103 32.54 4.78 11.56
N ASN A 104 32.46 4.42 10.28
CA ASN A 104 33.23 5.11 9.26
C ASN A 104 32.57 6.47 9.06
N GLU A 105 33.34 7.53 9.33
CA GLU A 105 32.95 8.95 9.27
C GLU A 105 32.33 9.38 7.92
N SER A 106 32.37 8.51 6.90
CA SER A 106 31.88 8.74 5.55
C SER A 106 30.47 8.20 5.26
N SER A 107 29.81 7.49 6.18
CA SER A 107 28.46 6.97 5.92
C SER A 107 27.39 8.05 6.09
N THR A 108 27.08 8.74 4.99
CA THR A 108 25.99 9.74 4.86
C THR A 108 24.57 9.15 4.96
N HIS A 109 24.43 7.94 5.52
CA HIS A 109 23.13 7.29 5.65
C HIS A 109 22.32 7.99 6.73
N THR A 110 21.17 8.53 6.34
CA THR A 110 20.26 9.27 7.22
C THR A 110 19.79 8.43 8.39
N ASP A 111 19.84 8.97 9.61
CA ASP A 111 19.45 8.33 10.88
C ASP A 111 18.09 7.61 10.80
N ARG A 112 17.12 8.17 10.06
CA ARG A 112 15.79 7.57 9.82
C ARG A 112 15.81 6.20 9.13
N PHE A 113 16.78 5.96 8.25
CA PHE A 113 16.89 4.64 7.60
C PHE A 113 17.27 3.57 8.63
N ARG A 114 18.12 3.94 9.59
CA ARG A 114 18.60 3.04 10.65
C ARG A 114 17.48 2.69 11.62
N GLU A 115 16.72 3.68 12.06
CA GLU A 115 15.55 3.47 12.92
C GLU A 115 14.56 2.47 12.32
N ARG A 116 14.24 2.63 11.02
CA ARG A 116 13.34 1.70 10.31
C ARG A 116 13.86 0.27 10.27
N GLU A 117 15.15 0.10 10.02
CA GLU A 117 15.75 -1.24 9.98
C GLU A 117 15.81 -1.88 11.38
N TYR A 118 16.07 -1.11 12.44
CA TYR A 118 15.97 -1.62 13.82
C TYR A 118 14.57 -2.08 14.17
N ILE A 119 13.55 -1.29 13.80
CA ILE A 119 12.16 -1.67 14.02
C ILE A 119 11.81 -2.94 13.24
N ARG A 120 12.30 -3.07 12.00
CA ARG A 120 12.12 -4.27 11.19
C ARG A 120 12.73 -5.49 11.87
N MET A 121 13.98 -5.39 12.34
CA MET A 121 14.64 -6.48 13.07
C MET A 121 13.91 -6.86 14.36
N LEU A 122 13.48 -5.87 15.15
CA LEU A 122 12.68 -6.09 16.35
C LEU A 122 11.38 -6.82 16.02
N SER A 123 10.67 -6.41 14.98
CA SER A 123 9.42 -7.05 14.55
C SER A 123 9.64 -8.50 14.11
N GLN A 124 10.73 -8.78 13.39
CA GLN A 124 11.09 -10.14 12.99
C GLN A 124 11.43 -11.01 14.20
N MET A 125 12.22 -10.50 15.15
CA MET A 125 12.61 -11.27 16.34
C MET A 125 11.40 -11.66 17.17
N VAL A 126 10.49 -10.70 17.38
CA VAL A 126 9.28 -10.90 18.16
C VAL A 126 8.30 -11.82 17.43
N SER A 127 8.21 -11.71 16.10
CA SER A 127 7.44 -12.61 15.25
C SER A 127 7.91 -14.05 15.39
N THR A 128 9.23 -14.29 15.33
CA THR A 128 9.82 -15.62 15.55
C THR A 128 9.52 -16.13 16.96
N LYS A 129 9.71 -15.30 17.99
CA LYS A 129 9.48 -15.71 19.38
C LYS A 129 8.02 -16.07 19.68
N LEU A 130 7.08 -15.30 19.14
CA LEU A 130 5.65 -15.51 19.35
C LEU A 130 5.01 -16.46 18.33
N HIS A 131 5.74 -16.88 17.30
CA HIS A 131 5.23 -17.63 16.15
C HIS A 131 4.02 -16.93 15.48
N VAL A 132 4.07 -15.59 15.40
CA VAL A 132 3.03 -14.75 14.80
C VAL A 132 3.61 -14.08 13.55
N PRO A 133 2.89 -14.01 12.41
CA PRO A 133 3.39 -13.33 11.22
C PRO A 133 3.70 -11.84 11.48
N VAL A 134 4.66 -11.28 10.74
CA VAL A 134 5.04 -9.87 10.79
C VAL A 134 3.94 -9.02 10.14
N ASP A 135 2.88 -8.74 10.90
CA ASP A 135 1.74 -7.95 10.46
C ASP A 135 1.72 -6.55 11.11
N TYR A 136 0.88 -5.67 10.57
CA TYR A 136 0.64 -4.33 11.12
C TYR A 136 0.23 -4.36 12.61
N HIS A 137 -0.52 -5.38 13.02
CA HIS A 137 -0.94 -5.55 14.42
C HIS A 137 0.22 -5.85 15.36
N LEU A 138 1.25 -6.57 14.89
CA LEU A 138 2.45 -6.83 15.67
C LEU A 138 3.22 -5.54 15.91
N TYR A 139 3.38 -4.74 14.86
CA TYR A 139 3.99 -3.42 14.93
C TYR A 139 3.24 -2.50 15.91
N GLU A 140 1.92 -2.45 15.81
CA GLU A 140 1.09 -1.63 16.70
C GLU A 140 1.17 -2.09 18.16
N SER A 141 1.28 -3.40 18.39
CA SER A 141 1.45 -3.99 19.72
C SER A 141 2.82 -3.66 20.34
N LEU A 142 3.88 -3.65 19.53
CA LEU A 142 5.21 -3.18 19.94
C LEU A 142 5.19 -1.69 20.30
N ARG A 143 4.53 -0.88 19.47
CA ARG A 143 4.38 0.57 19.71
C ARG A 143 3.59 0.87 20.99
N LYS A 144 2.49 0.14 21.24
CA LYS A 144 1.65 0.30 22.43
C LYS A 144 2.32 -0.24 23.71
N GLY A 145 3.44 -0.93 23.60
CA GLY A 145 4.12 -1.55 24.74
C GLY A 145 3.37 -2.75 25.31
N THR A 146 2.46 -3.37 24.54
CA THR A 146 1.79 -4.61 24.93
C THR A 146 2.78 -5.77 25.01
N ILE A 147 3.80 -5.74 24.16
CA ILE A 147 4.91 -6.70 24.15
C ILE A 147 6.04 -6.12 25.01
N PRO A 148 6.60 -6.89 25.96
CA PRO A 148 7.61 -6.40 26.88
C PRO A 148 8.92 -6.10 26.14
N VAL A 149 9.16 -4.82 25.90
CA VAL A 149 10.43 -4.28 25.38
C VAL A 149 10.87 -3.18 26.36
N PRO A 150 12.18 -3.04 26.67
CA PRO A 150 12.66 -1.97 27.53
C PRO A 150 12.14 -0.60 27.08
N GLU A 151 11.66 0.18 28.04
CA GLU A 151 10.98 1.45 27.76
C GLU A 151 11.90 2.44 27.02
N ASP A 152 13.19 2.44 27.35
CA ASP A 152 14.20 3.29 26.70
C ASP A 152 14.34 2.97 25.20
N ILE A 153 14.35 1.68 24.85
CA ILE A 153 14.42 1.21 23.45
C ILE A 153 13.13 1.55 22.71
N ARG A 154 11.97 1.33 23.36
CA ARG A 154 10.68 1.64 22.76
C ARG A 154 10.55 3.14 22.51
N ALA A 155 10.91 3.97 23.48
CA ALA A 155 10.91 5.41 23.32
C ALA A 155 11.82 5.80 22.16
N TYR A 156 13.04 5.28 22.08
CA TYR A 156 13.97 5.58 21.01
C TYR A 156 13.49 5.15 19.60
N LEU A 157 12.95 3.93 19.46
CA LEU A 157 12.55 3.38 18.17
C LEU A 157 11.18 3.89 17.68
N PHE A 158 10.26 4.18 18.59
CA PHE A 158 8.89 4.58 18.25
C PHE A 158 8.60 6.05 18.59
N ASP A 159 9.63 6.87 18.84
CA ASP A 159 9.53 8.32 19.06
C ASP A 159 9.09 9.12 17.82
N GLU A 160 8.50 8.46 16.81
CA GLU A 160 7.67 9.14 15.84
C GLU A 160 6.50 9.78 16.58
N GLU A 161 6.76 11.05 16.92
CA GLU A 161 5.85 12.18 16.96
C GLU A 161 4.42 11.69 16.88
N ILE A 162 3.74 11.66 18.03
CA ILE A 162 2.30 11.84 18.05
C ILE A 162 2.01 12.96 17.05
N GLU A 163 1.45 12.60 15.89
CA GLU A 163 1.04 13.51 14.83
C GLU A 163 -0.18 14.34 15.30
N ASP A 164 -0.11 14.92 16.50
CA ASP A 164 -0.79 16.17 16.78
C ASP A 164 -0.02 17.25 16.00
N LYS A 165 -0.29 17.34 14.68
CA LYS A 165 0.22 18.39 13.78
C LYS A 165 0.26 19.72 14.54
N PRO A 166 1.44 20.16 15.04
CA PRO A 166 1.48 21.43 15.73
C PRO A 166 1.32 22.48 14.65
N SER A 167 0.35 23.37 14.83
CA SER A 167 0.06 24.46 13.90
C SER A 167 1.38 25.10 13.44
N ILE A 168 1.48 25.38 12.13
CA ILE A 168 2.69 25.87 11.45
C ILE A 168 3.33 27.06 12.20
N LEU A 169 2.51 27.83 12.93
CA LEU A 169 2.93 28.94 13.80
C LEU A 169 3.76 28.52 15.03
N LYS A 170 3.44 27.40 15.70
CA LYS A 170 4.26 26.88 16.82
C LYS A 170 5.65 26.42 16.35
N ARG A 171 5.75 25.86 15.14
CA ARG A 171 7.04 25.47 14.53
C ARG A 171 7.92 26.70 14.26
N PHE A 172 7.33 27.80 13.81
CA PHE A 172 8.06 29.05 13.54
C PHE A 172 8.57 29.72 14.84
N PHE A 173 7.73 29.80 15.89
CA PHE A 173 8.14 30.37 17.18
C PHE A 173 9.16 29.52 17.93
N ARG A 174 9.12 28.19 17.78
CA ARG A 174 10.14 27.30 18.35
C ARG A 174 11.49 27.42 17.62
N ALA A 175 11.47 27.54 16.30
CA ALA A 175 12.68 27.74 15.49
C ALA A 175 13.43 29.04 15.81
N ILE A 176 12.71 30.11 16.15
CA ILE A 176 13.32 31.40 16.54
C ILE A 176 13.88 31.34 17.97
N ARG A 177 13.23 30.61 18.89
CA ARG A 177 13.69 30.49 20.28
C ARG A 177 14.90 29.56 20.44
N GLU A 178 15.08 28.59 19.55
CA GLU A 178 16.20 27.63 19.57
C GLU A 178 17.43 28.09 18.75
N PHE A 179 17.36 29.26 18.12
CA PHE A 179 18.46 29.79 17.31
C PHE A 179 19.74 30.20 18.07
N PRO A 180 19.74 30.59 19.36
CA PRO A 180 20.99 31.02 20.02
C PRO A 180 21.87 29.84 20.48
N ASP A 181 21.35 28.61 20.55
CA ASP A 181 22.11 27.45 21.07
C ASP A 181 22.91 26.68 20.00
N ARG A 182 22.70 26.96 18.70
CA ARG A 182 23.36 26.25 17.59
C ARG A 182 24.84 26.63 17.38
N LEU A 183 25.34 27.63 18.09
CA LEU A 183 26.73 28.11 17.98
C LEU A 183 27.74 27.33 18.83
N THR A 184 27.30 26.36 19.65
CA THR A 184 28.21 25.51 20.43
C THR A 184 28.16 24.08 19.91
N GLY A 185 29.14 23.71 19.06
CA GLY A 185 29.29 22.36 18.47
C GLY A 185 29.27 21.20 19.47
N ARG A 186 29.37 21.46 20.78
CA ARG A 186 29.23 20.50 21.87
C ARG A 186 27.88 19.77 21.93
N ARG A 187 26.79 20.34 21.39
CA ARG A 187 25.47 19.69 21.44
C ARG A 187 25.30 18.61 20.36
N ALA A 188 25.88 18.80 19.18
CA ALA A 188 25.84 17.80 18.12
C ALA A 188 26.62 16.52 18.50
N ASP A 189 27.75 16.67 19.18
CA ASP A 189 28.54 15.54 19.68
C ASP A 189 27.79 14.78 20.78
N ARG A 190 27.09 15.47 21.69
CA ARG A 190 26.27 14.79 22.71
C ARG A 190 25.13 13.98 22.11
N ILE A 191 24.40 14.55 21.14
CA ILE A 191 23.30 13.85 20.45
C ILE A 191 23.84 12.59 19.74
N ARG A 192 25.03 12.68 19.12
CA ARG A 192 25.68 11.52 18.50
C ARG A 192 26.08 10.44 19.51
N ILE A 193 26.64 10.85 20.65
CA ILE A 193 27.03 9.90 21.72
C ILE A 193 25.79 9.20 22.28
N ASP A 194 24.71 9.95 22.53
CA ASP A 194 23.46 9.39 23.04
C ASP A 194 22.82 8.43 22.02
N HIS A 195 22.81 8.79 20.72
CA HIS A 195 22.32 7.93 19.65
C HIS A 195 23.13 6.63 19.49
N ASN A 196 24.46 6.72 19.57
CA ASN A 196 25.34 5.55 19.51
C ASN A 196 25.15 4.63 20.72
N ARG A 197 24.97 5.22 21.91
CA ARG A 197 24.69 4.47 23.13
C ARG A 197 23.36 3.72 23.02
N MET A 198 22.28 4.40 22.60
CA MET A 198 20.97 3.78 22.42
C MET A 198 21.00 2.68 21.36
N SER A 199 21.68 2.91 20.24
CA SER A 199 21.85 1.89 19.20
C SER A 199 22.56 0.64 19.72
N ASN A 200 23.58 0.81 20.57
CA ASN A 200 24.28 -0.29 21.20
C ASN A 200 23.40 -1.04 22.22
N ASP A 201 22.59 -0.32 22.99
CA ASP A 201 21.65 -0.90 23.96
C ASP A 201 20.57 -1.74 23.23
N VAL A 202 20.09 -1.30 22.06
CA VAL A 202 19.18 -2.07 21.19
C VAL A 202 19.84 -3.36 20.69
N LEU A 203 21.07 -3.28 20.20
CA LEU A 203 21.80 -4.45 19.71
C LEU A 203 22.09 -5.45 20.84
N CYS A 204 22.49 -4.96 22.01
CA CYS A 204 22.72 -5.80 23.19
C CYS A 204 21.43 -6.50 23.63
N PHE A 205 20.29 -5.79 23.60
CA PHE A 205 18.99 -6.40 23.89
C PHE A 205 18.64 -7.53 22.90
N PHE A 206 18.94 -7.37 21.60
CA PHE A 206 18.73 -8.44 20.62
C PHE A 206 19.61 -9.66 20.90
N GLU A 207 20.88 -9.44 21.22
CA GLU A 207 21.82 -10.51 21.56
C GLU A 207 21.34 -11.30 22.79
N THR A 208 21.04 -10.63 23.89
CA THR A 208 20.54 -11.27 25.12
C THR A 208 19.20 -11.98 24.91
N SER A 209 18.30 -11.40 24.10
CA SER A 209 16.98 -12.01 23.83
C SER A 209 17.07 -13.28 22.99
N LEU A 210 18.11 -13.41 22.16
CA LEU A 210 18.37 -14.59 21.35
C LEU A 210 19.13 -15.67 22.13
N GLU A 211 20.14 -15.28 22.91
CA GLU A 211 20.91 -16.20 23.76
C GLU A 211 20.02 -16.93 24.77
N MET A 212 19.09 -16.21 25.44
CA MET A 212 18.16 -16.83 26.40
C MET A 212 17.31 -17.96 25.81
N ASN A 213 17.02 -17.93 24.51
CA ASN A 213 16.23 -19.01 23.89
C ASN A 213 17.08 -20.25 23.56
N GLN A 214 18.40 -20.13 23.42
CA GLN A 214 19.27 -21.27 23.10
C GLN A 214 19.52 -22.18 24.30
N ASP A 215 19.58 -21.61 25.50
CA ASP A 215 19.79 -22.40 26.72
C ASP A 215 18.58 -23.32 26.99
N ASP A 216 17.36 -22.83 26.76
CA ASP A 216 16.11 -23.60 26.95
C ASP A 216 15.95 -24.75 25.93
N GLU A 217 16.46 -24.58 24.70
CA GLU A 217 16.36 -25.58 23.63
C GLU A 217 17.39 -26.71 23.81
N ASN A 218 18.58 -26.39 24.32
CA ASN A 218 19.62 -27.39 24.59
C ASN A 218 19.25 -28.33 25.75
N ASP A 219 18.55 -27.83 26.78
CA ASP A 219 18.11 -28.65 27.91
C ASP A 219 17.03 -29.69 27.54
N GLN A 220 16.21 -29.43 26.52
CA GLN A 220 15.20 -30.40 26.05
C GLN A 220 15.79 -31.53 25.20
N SER A 221 17.01 -31.38 24.69
CA SER A 221 17.64 -32.37 23.80
C SER A 221 18.40 -33.50 24.51
N ASN A 222 18.55 -33.43 25.85
CA ASN A 222 19.33 -34.40 26.64
C ASN A 222 18.49 -35.40 27.44
N ASP A 223 17.16 -35.35 27.38
CA ASP A 223 16.25 -36.21 28.15
C ASP A 223 15.58 -37.35 27.32
N ASP A 224 15.97 -37.53 26.05
CA ASP A 224 15.55 -38.64 25.16
C ASP A 224 16.73 -39.59 24.83
#